data_AF-A0A929HKV3-F1
#
_entry.id   AF-A0A929HKV3-F1
#
_cell.length_a   1.000
_cell.length_b   1.000
_cell.length_c   1.000
_cell.angle_alpha   90.00
_cell.angle_beta   90.00
_cell.angle_gamma   90.00
#
_symmetry.space_group_name_H-M   'P 1'
#
loop_
_entity.id
_entity.type
_entity.pdbx_description
1 polymer ?
#
loop_
_entity_poly.entity_id
_entity_poly.type
_entity_poly.pdbx_seq_one_letter_code
_entity_poly.pdbx_strand_id
1 'polypeptide(L)' 'MTDPDPIKAASELNRGVELCVRQLPAQYQWTYKRFKKRPEGESKIY' A
#
# COMPACT_ATOMS: atom_id res chain seq x y z
N MET A 1 9.84 -18.62 2.33
CA MET A 1 10.03 -17.91 3.60
C MET A 1 8.92 -16.88 3.71
N THR A 2 7.90 -17.17 4.52
CA THR A 2 6.79 -16.25 4.80
C THR A 2 6.78 -16.05 6.30
N ASP A 3 6.84 -14.81 6.76
CA ASP A 3 6.70 -14.52 8.20
C ASP A 3 5.27 -14.93 8.64
N PRO A 4 5.10 -15.69 9.73
CA PRO A 4 3.78 -16.13 10.17
C PRO A 4 2.91 -14.98 10.68
N ASP A 5 3.50 -13.84 11.05
CA ASP A 5 2.73 -12.64 11.40
C ASP A 5 2.18 -11.96 10.14
N PRO A 6 0.85 -11.96 9.93
CA PRO A 6 0.24 -11.34 8.76
C PRO A 6 0.50 -9.83 8.66
N ILE A 7 0.66 -9.13 9.80
CA ILE A 7 0.94 -7.69 9.81
C ILE A 7 2.35 -7.44 9.27
N LYS A 8 3.32 -8.20 9.76
CA LYS A 8 4.71 -8.09 9.31
C LYS A 8 4.85 -8.49 7.84
N ALA A 9 4.23 -9.59 7.43
CA ALA A 9 4.24 -10.03 6.04
C ALA A 9 3.62 -8.97 5.10
N ALA A 10 2.46 -8.41 5.45
CA ALA A 10 1.81 -7.37 4.65
C ALA A 10 2.63 -6.06 4.62
N SER A 11 3.32 -5.73 5.71
CA SER A 11 4.18 -4.55 5.80
C SER A 11 5.37 -4.63 4.86
N GLU A 12 6.06 -5.78 4.81
CA GLU A 12 7.16 -5.98 3.85
C GLU A 12 6.68 -5.95 2.40
N LEU A 13 5.51 -6.53 2.13
CA LEU A 13 4.90 -6.47 0.80
C LEU A 13 4.59 -5.02 0.39
N ASN A 14 4.04 -4.22 1.29
CA ASN A 14 3.78 -2.80 1.03
C ASN A 14 5.07 -2.01 0.75
N ARG A 15 6.16 -2.27 1.49
CA ARG A 15 7.47 -1.65 1.21
C ARG A 15 7.98 -1.99 -0.18
N GLY A 16 7.84 -3.24 -0.61
CA GLY A 16 8.19 -3.64 -1.98
C GLY A 16 7.40 -2.86 -3.03
N VAL A 17 6.09 -2.69 -2.82
CA VAL A 17 5.25 -1.87 -3.70
C VAL A 17 5.74 -0.41 -3.73
N GLU A 18 6.05 0.19 -2.58
CA GLU A 18 6.54 1.57 -2.52
C GLU A 18 7.85 1.76 -3.28
N LEU A 19 8.78 0.81 -3.20
CA LEU A 19 10.03 0.86 -3.95
C LEU A 19 9.79 0.86 -5.47
N CYS A 20 8.88 0.01 -5.95
CA CYS A 20 8.52 -0.03 -7.37
C CYS A 20 7.87 1.28 -7.84
N VAL A 21 6.94 1.83 -7.04
CA VAL A 21 6.25 3.09 -7.36
C VAL A 21 7.22 4.27 -7.42
N ARG A 22 8.20 4.33 -6.51
CA ARG A 22 9.24 5.37 -6.51
C ARG A 22 10.13 5.31 -7.76
N GLN A 23 10.39 4.12 -8.29
CA GLN A 23 11.20 3.93 -9.49
C GLN A 23 10.43 4.29 -10.77
N LEU A 24 9.17 3.90 -10.87
CA LEU A 24 8.36 4.05 -12.09
C LEU A 24 6.96 4.59 -11.76
N PRO A 25 6.85 5.84 -11.29
CA PRO A 25 5.57 6.38 -10.82
C PRO A 25 4.52 6.45 -11.93
N ALA A 26 4.92 6.71 -13.17
CA ALA A 26 4.00 6.76 -14.31
C ALA A 26 3.35 5.41 -14.65
N GLN A 27 3.95 4.29 -14.22
CA GLN A 27 3.43 2.94 -14.48
C GLN A 27 2.47 2.45 -13.39
N TYR A 28 2.35 3.19 -12.28
CA TYR A 28 1.45 2.80 -11.21
C TYR A 28 -0.01 3.14 -11.56
N GLN A 29 -0.94 2.25 -11.18
CA GLN A 29 -2.37 2.43 -11.44
C GLN A 29 -3.00 3.43 -10.45
N TRP A 30 -2.73 4.72 -10.62
CA TRP A 30 -3.22 5.80 -9.74
C TRP A 30 -4.75 5.94 -9.68
N THR A 31 -5.47 5.44 -10.69
CA THR A 31 -6.94 5.46 -10.71
C THR A 31 -7.56 4.55 -9.65
N TYR A 32 -6.81 3.58 -9.14
CA TYR A 32 -7.24 2.77 -8.02
C TYR A 32 -7.20 3.58 -6.72
N LYS A 33 -8.37 3.81 -6.12
CA LYS A 33 -8.54 4.55 -4.85
C LYS A 33 -8.05 3.73 -3.64
N ARG A 34 -6.77 3.38 -3.59
CA ARG A 34 -6.14 2.53 -2.55
C ARG A 34 -6.41 3.05 -1.13
N PHE A 35 -6.41 4.37 -0.95
CA PHE A 35 -6.65 5.03 0.35
C PHE A 35 -8.13 5.34 0.63
N LYS A 36 -9.08 4.70 -0.08
CA LYS A 36 -10.52 4.81 0.22
C LYS A 36 -10.87 4.19 1.57
N LYS A 37 -10.26 3.03 1.90
CA LYS A 37 -10.41 2.40 3.21
C LYS A 37 -9.32 2.96 4.12
N ARG A 38 -9.73 3.58 5.22
CA ARG A 38 -8.86 4.19 6.22
C ARG A 38 -9.30 3.74 7.63
N PRO A 39 -8.43 3.87 8.65
CA PRO A 39 -8.81 3.70 10.04
C PRO A 39 -10.02 4.56 10.44
N GLU A 40 -10.73 4.11 11.45
CA GLU A 40 -11.85 4.85 12.02
C GLU A 40 -11.36 6.19 12.60
N GLY A 41 -12.09 7.27 12.33
CA GLY A 41 -11.73 8.63 12.76
C GLY A 41 -10.93 9.45 11.75
N GLU A 42 -10.43 8.86 10.66
CA GLU A 42 -9.71 9.61 9.63
C GLU A 42 -10.65 10.19 8.56
N SER A 43 -10.35 11.39 8.07
CA SER A 43 -11.08 12.01 6.96
C SER A 43 -10.89 11.21 5.66
N LYS A 44 -11.97 11.12 4.87
CA LYS A 44 -11.92 10.51 3.54
C LYS A 44 -11.10 11.39 2.59
N ILE A 45 -10.26 10.76 1.79
CA ILE A 45 -9.47 11.42 0.74
C ILE A 45 -10.25 11.52 -0.58
N TYR A 46 -11.24 10.65 -0.78
CA TYR A 46 -12.02 10.51 -2.02
C TYR A 46 -13.48 10.18 -1.77
#